data_AF-A0A6A3WN17-F1
#
_entry.id   AF-A0A6A3WN17-F1
#
_cell.length_a   1.000
_cell.length_b   1.000
_cell.length_c   1.000
_cell.angle_alpha   90.00
_cell.angle_beta   90.00
_cell.angle_gamma   90.00
#
_symmetry.space_group_name_H-M   'P 1'
#
loop_
_entity.id
_entity.type
_entity.pdbx_description
1 polymer ?
#
loop_
_entity_poly.entity_id
_entity_poly.type
_entity_poly.pdbx_seq_one_letter_code
_entity_poly.pdbx_strand_id
1 'polypeptide(L)'
;MSLVERLGLPPFEITGVLAVVKYNVGQAVPVIKAIPQAECLRHAIQAIDETNNHDLLARWDDYGYATYDQLKLMEKVVVAKNNFALVQATVDWIETVEFQVGDIVEPFKDTLDISKVDYKAAVEDLNLGEWFFGQHPLHGCEFLDFRENLWLLSGSIIGALFVLRETYEDVGIINPRFLDFDTMEQRSRIARSYGAVDPGVKRVISVVNLQH
;
A
#
# COMPACT_ATOMS: atom_id res chain seq x y z
N MET A 1 20.52 7.97 -9.01
CA MET A 1 20.51 6.84 -8.05
C MET A 1 19.05 6.60 -7.74
N SER A 2 18.53 5.42 -8.05
CA SER A 2 17.12 5.11 -7.82
C SER A 2 16.84 5.11 -6.31
N LEU A 3 15.59 5.41 -5.91
CA LEU A 3 15.23 5.44 -4.49
C LEU A 3 15.46 4.06 -3.82
N VAL A 4 15.36 2.99 -4.61
CA VAL A 4 15.61 1.59 -4.24
C VAL A 4 17.09 1.31 -3.93
N GLU A 5 18.03 1.93 -4.67
CA GLU A 5 19.48 1.76 -4.48
C GLU A 5 19.97 2.32 -3.14
N ARG A 6 19.24 3.26 -2.52
CA ARG A 6 19.61 3.87 -1.24
C ARG A 6 19.47 2.90 -0.04
N LEU A 7 18.75 1.80 -0.21
CA LEU A 7 18.59 0.73 0.78
C LEU A 7 19.67 -0.35 0.56
N GLY A 8 20.92 0.01 0.88
CA GLY A 8 22.19 -0.55 0.39
C GLY A 8 22.59 -1.99 0.76
N LEU A 9 21.65 -2.93 0.93
CA LEU A 9 21.96 -4.37 0.99
C LEU A 9 21.59 -5.06 -0.33
N PRO A 10 22.49 -5.89 -0.91
CA PRO A 10 22.21 -6.63 -2.13
C PRO A 10 21.15 -7.70 -1.90
N PRO A 11 20.34 -8.04 -2.92
CA PRO A 11 19.46 -9.20 -2.85
C PRO A 11 20.29 -10.50 -2.80
N PHE A 12 19.73 -11.56 -2.22
CA PHE A 12 20.32 -12.88 -2.16
C PHE A 12 19.25 -13.94 -2.43
N GLU A 13 19.60 -14.95 -3.22
CA GLU A 13 18.71 -16.05 -3.56
C GLU A 13 19.01 -17.24 -2.67
N ILE A 14 18.11 -17.55 -1.73
CA ILE A 14 18.18 -18.74 -0.90
C ILE A 14 17.68 -19.94 -1.71
N THR A 15 18.50 -20.97 -1.75
CA THR A 15 18.24 -22.31 -2.33
C THR A 15 18.27 -23.41 -1.28
N GLY A 16 18.87 -23.14 -0.11
CA GLY A 16 18.95 -24.06 1.02
C GLY A 16 17.60 -24.30 1.72
N VAL A 17 17.53 -25.40 2.46
CA VAL A 17 16.35 -25.72 3.28
C VAL A 17 16.37 -24.92 4.58
N LEU A 18 15.22 -24.35 4.94
CA LEU A 18 15.04 -23.66 6.21
C LEU A 18 15.06 -24.64 7.38
N ALA A 19 15.86 -24.33 8.41
CA ALA A 19 15.80 -24.98 9.71
C ALA A 19 15.63 -23.93 10.82
N VAL A 20 14.80 -24.23 11.82
CA VAL A 20 14.64 -23.40 13.03
C VAL A 20 15.45 -24.02 14.16
N VAL A 21 16.41 -23.26 14.71
CA VAL A 21 17.41 -23.78 15.65
C VAL A 21 17.64 -22.84 16.83
N LYS A 22 18.15 -23.39 17.94
CA LYS A 22 18.56 -22.58 19.12
C LYS A 22 19.94 -21.95 18.89
N TYR A 23 20.22 -20.89 19.65
CA TYR A 23 21.59 -20.38 19.78
C TYR A 23 22.54 -21.45 20.32
N ASN A 24 23.72 -21.55 19.71
CA ASN A 24 24.81 -22.30 20.30
C ASN A 24 25.52 -21.45 21.37
N VAL A 25 26.02 -22.10 22.43
CA VAL A 25 26.75 -21.41 23.50
C VAL A 25 28.01 -20.73 22.92
N GLY A 26 28.13 -19.42 23.12
CA GLY A 26 29.23 -18.61 22.59
C GLY A 26 29.09 -18.17 21.13
N GLN A 27 27.97 -18.48 20.47
CA GLN A 27 27.68 -18.00 19.12
C GLN A 27 27.45 -16.48 19.13
N ALA A 28 28.17 -15.77 18.27
CA ALA A 28 27.95 -14.35 18.06
C ALA A 28 26.59 -14.10 17.36
N VAL A 29 26.00 -12.94 17.61
CA VAL A 29 24.77 -12.52 16.93
C VAL A 29 25.02 -12.51 15.41
N PRO A 30 24.17 -13.16 14.60
CA PRO A 30 24.34 -13.17 13.15
C PRO A 30 24.35 -11.75 12.57
N VAL A 31 25.13 -11.50 11.52
CA VAL A 31 25.21 -10.20 10.86
C VAL A 31 24.55 -10.29 9.49
N ILE A 32 23.57 -9.43 9.22
CA ILE A 32 22.93 -9.34 7.90
C ILE A 32 23.93 -8.77 6.90
N LYS A 33 24.17 -9.50 5.81
CA LYS A 33 25.06 -9.09 4.71
C LYS A 33 24.33 -8.88 3.38
N ALA A 34 23.17 -9.50 3.21
CA ALA A 34 22.34 -9.44 2.02
C ALA A 34 20.88 -9.66 2.43
N ILE A 35 19.92 -9.44 1.52
CA ILE A 35 18.49 -9.59 1.79
C ILE A 35 17.93 -10.78 0.99
N PRO A 36 17.42 -11.83 1.65
CA PRO A 36 16.75 -12.96 1.00
C PRO A 36 15.47 -12.58 0.24
N GLN A 37 14.94 -13.50 -0.57
CA GLN A 37 13.64 -13.34 -1.22
C GLN A 37 12.50 -13.21 -0.20
N ALA A 38 11.48 -12.42 -0.53
CA ALA A 38 10.35 -12.12 0.35
C ALA A 38 9.64 -13.38 0.88
N GLU A 39 9.50 -14.41 0.04
CA GLU A 39 8.85 -15.67 0.38
C GLU A 39 9.65 -16.45 1.44
N CYS A 40 10.96 -16.51 1.28
CA CYS A 40 11.85 -17.16 2.26
C CYS A 40 11.80 -16.46 3.62
N LEU A 41 11.74 -15.13 3.63
CA LEU A 41 11.58 -14.35 4.86
C LEU A 41 10.24 -14.67 5.55
N ARG A 42 9.13 -14.65 4.80
CA ARG A 42 7.79 -14.97 5.33
C ARG A 42 7.73 -16.38 5.91
N HIS A 43 8.25 -17.37 5.20
CA HIS A 43 8.29 -18.76 5.67
C HIS A 43 9.13 -18.90 6.95
N ALA A 44 10.27 -18.22 7.05
CA ALA A 44 11.10 -18.27 8.24
C ALA A 44 10.46 -17.60 9.46
N ILE A 45 9.83 -16.44 9.25
CA ILE A 45 9.06 -15.75 10.28
C ILE A 45 7.95 -16.65 10.80
N GLN A 46 7.15 -17.21 9.89
CA GLN A 46 6.04 -18.10 10.24
C GLN A 46 6.54 -19.34 11.00
N ALA A 47 7.60 -19.98 10.53
CA ALA A 47 8.14 -21.18 11.19
C ALA A 47 8.62 -20.89 12.62
N ILE A 48 9.14 -19.70 12.91
CA ILE A 48 9.51 -19.30 14.29
C ILE A 48 8.25 -18.95 15.09
N ASP A 49 7.30 -18.20 14.52
CA ASP A 49 6.04 -17.85 15.18
C ASP A 49 5.27 -19.11 15.65
N GLU A 50 5.25 -20.17 14.83
CA GLU A 50 4.61 -21.46 15.17
C GLU A 50 5.21 -22.15 16.40
N THR A 51 6.47 -21.83 16.75
CA THR A 51 7.12 -22.36 17.97
C THR A 51 6.79 -21.58 19.24
N ASN A 52 6.18 -20.39 19.12
CA ASN A 52 6.01 -19.40 20.20
C ASN A 52 7.31 -19.07 20.95
N ASN A 53 8.48 -19.21 20.30
CA ASN A 53 9.77 -18.91 20.88
C ASN A 53 10.61 -18.05 19.92
N HIS A 54 10.57 -16.73 20.12
CA HIS A 54 11.25 -15.77 19.26
C HIS A 54 12.78 -15.69 19.50
N ASP A 55 13.31 -16.41 20.49
CA ASP A 55 14.76 -16.55 20.71
C ASP A 55 15.41 -17.57 19.74
N LEU A 56 14.60 -18.24 18.92
CA LEU A 56 15.09 -19.16 17.88
C LEU A 56 15.64 -18.41 16.66
N LEU A 57 16.50 -19.11 15.93
CA LEU A 57 17.16 -18.66 14.73
C LEU A 57 16.63 -19.39 13.50
N ALA A 58 16.43 -18.66 12.42
CA ALA A 58 16.34 -19.26 11.10
C ALA A 58 17.74 -19.58 10.59
N ARG A 59 17.93 -20.77 10.04
CA ARG A 59 19.17 -21.23 9.42
C ARG A 59 18.90 -21.74 8.01
N TRP A 60 19.70 -21.29 7.07
CA TRP A 60 19.84 -21.90 5.74
C TRP A 60 21.31 -22.23 5.51
N ASP A 61 21.60 -23.32 4.79
CA ASP A 61 22.98 -23.77 4.59
C ASP A 61 23.81 -22.81 3.73
N ASP A 62 23.18 -22.12 2.79
CA ASP A 62 23.78 -21.21 1.81
C ASP A 62 23.76 -19.73 2.25
N TYR A 63 22.88 -19.35 3.18
CA TYR A 63 22.79 -17.98 3.70
C TYR A 63 23.35 -17.82 5.12
N GLY A 64 23.25 -18.85 5.96
CA GLY A 64 23.63 -18.81 7.37
C GLY A 64 22.42 -18.57 8.28
N TYR A 65 22.62 -17.77 9.34
CA TYR A 65 21.65 -17.59 10.41
C TYR A 65 21.02 -16.19 10.37
N ALA A 66 19.76 -16.08 10.79
CA ALA A 66 19.08 -14.82 11.03
C ALA A 66 18.21 -14.92 12.30
N THR A 67 18.19 -13.86 13.09
CA THR A 67 17.28 -13.74 14.24
C THR A 67 15.87 -13.37 13.79
N TYR A 68 14.88 -13.61 14.64
CA TYR A 68 13.49 -13.19 14.37
C TYR A 68 13.37 -11.69 14.03
N ASP A 69 13.97 -10.81 14.85
CA ASP A 69 13.94 -9.36 14.63
C ASP A 69 14.64 -8.96 13.32
N GLN A 70 15.74 -9.64 12.98
CA GLN A 70 16.44 -9.42 11.71
C GLN A 70 15.58 -9.80 10.51
N LEU A 71 14.84 -10.92 10.60
CA LEU A 71 13.91 -11.33 9.56
C LEU A 71 12.79 -10.29 9.37
N LYS A 72 12.17 -9.82 10.46
CA LYS A 72 11.16 -8.76 10.42
C LYS A 72 11.69 -7.46 9.84
N LEU A 73 12.92 -7.08 10.19
CA LEU A 73 13.57 -5.89 9.62
C LEU A 73 13.80 -6.04 8.12
N MET A 74 14.34 -7.18 7.68
CA MET A 74 14.57 -7.47 6.26
C MET A 74 13.25 -7.48 5.48
N GLU A 75 12.18 -8.07 6.03
CA GLU A 75 10.84 -8.06 5.43
C GLU A 75 10.35 -6.63 5.19
N LYS A 76 10.45 -5.76 6.21
CA LYS A 76 10.08 -4.33 6.08
C LYS A 76 10.89 -3.62 4.99
N VAL A 77 12.19 -3.90 4.89
CA VAL A 77 13.05 -3.32 3.84
C VAL A 77 12.63 -3.80 2.46
N VAL A 78 12.29 -5.09 2.29
CA VAL A 78 11.79 -5.63 1.02
C VAL A 78 10.48 -4.97 0.62
N VAL A 79 9.53 -4.85 1.56
CA VAL A 79 8.24 -4.15 1.30
C VAL A 79 8.48 -2.70 0.89
N ALA A 80 9.35 -1.97 1.60
CA ALA A 80 9.69 -0.60 1.23
C ALA A 80 10.32 -0.49 -0.16
N LYS A 81 11.26 -1.39 -0.51
CA LYS A 81 11.87 -1.44 -1.85
C LYS A 81 10.83 -1.66 -2.94
N ASN A 82 9.90 -2.59 -2.73
CA ASN A 82 8.83 -2.86 -3.69
C ASN A 82 7.90 -1.66 -3.86
N ASN A 83 7.53 -1.00 -2.76
CA ASN A 83 6.69 0.20 -2.80
C ASN A 83 7.39 1.34 -3.55
N PHE A 84 8.69 1.56 -3.33
CA PHE A 84 9.46 2.55 -4.08
C PHE A 84 9.62 2.22 -5.57
N ALA A 85 9.70 0.93 -5.93
CA ALA A 85 9.68 0.53 -7.32
C ALA A 85 8.33 0.86 -7.98
N LEU A 86 7.21 0.71 -7.27
CA LEU A 86 5.89 1.13 -7.76
C LEU A 86 5.83 2.65 -7.96
N VAL A 87 6.36 3.45 -7.03
CA VAL A 87 6.45 4.91 -7.16
C VAL A 87 7.21 5.28 -8.43
N GLN A 88 8.42 4.74 -8.60
CA GLN A 88 9.24 5.01 -9.79
C GLN A 88 8.51 4.64 -11.07
N ALA A 89 7.91 3.45 -11.11
CA ALA A 89 7.18 2.98 -12.28
C ALA A 89 5.93 3.83 -12.57
N THR A 90 5.36 4.50 -11.55
CA THR A 90 4.26 5.47 -11.69
C THR A 90 4.73 6.81 -12.21
N VAL A 91 5.84 7.32 -11.69
CA VAL A 91 6.48 8.54 -12.20
C VAL A 91 6.88 8.38 -13.67
N ASP A 92 7.46 7.23 -14.02
CA ASP A 92 7.83 6.90 -15.40
C ASP A 92 6.61 6.82 -16.31
N TRP A 93 5.51 6.20 -15.84
CA TRP A 93 4.26 6.14 -16.58
C TRP A 93 3.64 7.54 -16.82
N ILE A 94 3.63 8.42 -15.81
CA ILE A 94 3.12 9.80 -15.94
C ILE A 94 3.87 10.56 -17.06
N GLU A 95 5.16 10.27 -17.24
CA GLU A 95 5.94 10.87 -18.33
C GLU A 95 5.38 10.48 -19.70
N THR A 96 4.96 9.23 -19.86
CA THR A 96 4.48 8.66 -21.14
C THR A 96 3.06 9.07 -21.53
N VAL A 97 2.19 9.38 -20.59
CA VAL A 97 0.78 9.69 -20.89
C VAL A 97 0.62 11.10 -21.44
N GLU A 98 -0.26 11.31 -22.42
CA GLU A 98 -0.59 12.66 -22.89
C GLU A 98 -1.78 13.23 -22.11
N PHE A 99 -1.58 14.40 -21.48
CA PHE A 99 -2.66 15.11 -20.78
C PHE A 99 -3.35 16.05 -21.77
N GLN A 100 -4.55 15.68 -22.20
CA GLN A 100 -5.38 16.52 -23.05
C GLN A 100 -6.17 17.49 -22.18
N VAL A 101 -5.63 18.70 -21.97
CA VAL A 101 -6.28 19.75 -21.14
C VAL A 101 -7.69 20.07 -21.65
N GLY A 102 -7.94 19.93 -22.96
CA GLY A 102 -9.26 20.13 -23.56
C GLY A 102 -10.32 19.10 -23.12
N ASP A 103 -9.92 17.97 -22.58
CA ASP A 103 -10.83 16.92 -22.08
C ASP A 103 -11.27 17.17 -20.64
N ILE A 104 -10.65 18.12 -19.93
CA ILE A 104 -11.04 18.50 -18.58
C ILE A 104 -12.32 19.35 -18.67
N VAL A 105 -13.42 18.78 -18.20
CA VAL A 105 -14.75 19.39 -18.21
C VAL A 105 -15.23 19.74 -16.81
N GLU A 106 -16.24 20.61 -16.71
CA GLU A 106 -16.92 20.89 -15.45
C GLU A 106 -17.44 19.57 -14.81
N PRO A 107 -17.30 19.38 -13.49
CA PRO A 107 -16.86 20.35 -12.48
C PRO A 107 -15.33 20.42 -12.25
N PHE A 108 -14.52 19.63 -12.97
CA PHE A 108 -13.10 19.41 -12.67
C PHE A 108 -12.16 20.48 -13.26
N LYS A 109 -12.69 21.64 -13.66
CA LYS A 109 -11.88 22.72 -14.22
C LYS A 109 -10.92 23.35 -13.23
N ASP A 110 -11.16 23.16 -11.93
CA ASP A 110 -10.25 23.50 -10.85
C ASP A 110 -8.90 22.77 -10.93
N THR A 111 -8.81 21.68 -11.71
CA THR A 111 -7.56 20.92 -11.93
C THR A 111 -6.79 21.33 -13.20
N LEU A 112 -7.30 22.30 -13.98
CA LEU A 112 -6.69 22.72 -15.26
C LEU A 112 -5.24 23.22 -15.14
N ASP A 113 -4.91 23.84 -14.00
CA ASP A 113 -3.59 24.42 -13.76
C ASP A 113 -2.58 23.40 -13.20
N ILE A 114 -3.01 22.17 -12.93
CA ILE A 114 -2.13 21.12 -12.40
C ILE A 114 -1.29 20.55 -13.56
N SER A 115 0.03 20.72 -13.46
CA SER A 115 0.95 20.22 -14.47
C SER A 115 1.33 18.75 -14.22
N LYS A 116 1.88 18.09 -15.25
CA LYS A 116 2.54 16.77 -15.09
C LYS A 116 3.61 16.78 -13.99
N VAL A 117 4.33 17.89 -13.83
CA VAL A 117 5.38 18.03 -12.81
C VAL A 117 4.76 17.98 -11.42
N ASP A 118 3.61 18.62 -11.23
CA ASP A 118 2.87 18.61 -9.95
C ASP A 118 2.36 17.20 -9.62
N TYR A 119 1.84 16.46 -10.62
CA TYR A 119 1.44 15.06 -10.42
C TYR A 119 2.61 14.15 -10.04
N LYS A 120 3.78 14.32 -10.69
CA LYS A 120 4.97 13.55 -10.33
C LYS A 120 5.44 13.86 -8.91
N ALA A 121 5.49 15.15 -8.55
CA ALA A 121 5.84 15.56 -7.19
C ALA A 121 4.87 14.97 -6.16
N ALA A 122 3.56 14.99 -6.43
CA ALA A 122 2.56 14.40 -5.55
C ALA A 122 2.75 12.88 -5.37
N VAL A 123 3.14 12.15 -6.43
CA VAL A 123 3.43 10.70 -6.36
C VAL A 123 4.73 10.43 -5.59
N GLU A 124 5.75 11.26 -5.76
CA GLU A 124 7.03 11.13 -5.04
C GLU A 124 6.89 11.44 -3.54
N ASP A 125 6.04 12.39 -3.19
CA ASP A 125 5.77 12.81 -1.80
C ASP A 125 4.67 11.97 -1.11
N LEU A 126 4.07 11.01 -1.83
CA LEU A 126 3.03 10.15 -1.30
C LEU A 126 3.57 9.29 -0.15
N ASN A 127 2.98 9.42 1.04
CA ASN A 127 3.31 8.52 2.14
C ASN A 127 2.72 7.14 1.86
N LEU A 128 3.61 6.18 1.59
CA LEU A 128 3.28 4.80 1.21
C LEU A 128 2.84 3.92 2.38
N GLY A 129 2.87 4.43 3.61
CA GLY A 129 2.48 3.72 4.83
C GLY A 129 0.96 3.63 5.02
N GLU A 130 0.54 3.23 6.21
CA GLU A 130 -0.87 3.19 6.60
C GLU A 130 -1.37 4.59 6.97
N TRP A 131 -2.55 4.94 6.45
CA TRP A 131 -3.29 6.16 6.71
C TRP A 131 -4.68 5.82 7.21
N PHE A 132 -5.28 6.72 8.00
CA PHE A 132 -6.64 6.56 8.48
C PHE A 132 -7.54 7.67 7.92
N PHE A 133 -8.54 7.28 7.14
CA PHE A 133 -9.68 8.13 6.83
C PHE A 133 -10.87 7.73 7.70
N GLY A 134 -11.08 8.49 8.78
CA GLY A 134 -11.99 8.08 9.85
C GLY A 134 -11.54 6.78 10.50
N GLN A 135 -12.31 5.71 10.33
CA GLN A 135 -12.00 4.36 10.85
C GLN A 135 -11.44 3.40 9.79
N HIS A 136 -11.18 3.86 8.56
CA HIS A 136 -10.73 2.99 7.47
C HIS A 136 -9.21 3.11 7.30
N PRO A 137 -8.45 2.04 7.56
CA PRO A 137 -7.04 2.01 7.21
C PRO A 137 -6.91 1.90 5.68
N LEU A 138 -6.08 2.75 5.10
CA LEU A 138 -5.70 2.75 3.68
C LEU A 138 -4.17 2.75 3.59
N HIS A 139 -3.61 1.96 2.67
CA HIS A 139 -2.17 1.99 2.43
C HIS A 139 -1.86 2.90 1.24
N GLY A 140 -0.94 3.86 1.42
CA GLY A 140 -0.59 4.81 0.38
C GLY A 140 -0.13 4.15 -0.93
N CYS A 141 0.52 2.99 -0.84
CA CYS A 141 0.95 2.24 -2.02
C CYS A 141 -0.21 1.69 -2.87
N GLU A 142 -1.41 1.48 -2.30
CA GLU A 142 -2.58 1.02 -3.06
C GLU A 142 -3.01 2.07 -4.09
N PHE A 143 -2.87 3.36 -3.78
CA PHE A 143 -3.21 4.45 -4.70
C PHE A 143 -2.39 4.45 -5.99
N LEU A 144 -1.27 3.72 -6.07
CA LEU A 144 -0.46 3.65 -7.29
C LEU A 144 -1.07 2.73 -8.37
N ASP A 145 -2.22 2.10 -8.07
CA ASP A 145 -2.96 1.25 -9.01
C ASP A 145 -3.76 2.01 -10.07
N PHE A 146 -3.85 3.35 -10.02
CA PHE A 146 -4.42 4.15 -11.13
C PHE A 146 -3.58 4.06 -12.42
N ARG A 147 -2.37 3.54 -12.29
CA ARG A 147 -1.37 3.46 -13.36
C ARG A 147 -1.74 2.41 -14.41
N GLU A 148 -1.49 2.77 -15.68
CA GLU A 148 -1.62 1.87 -16.83
C GLU A 148 -3.05 1.29 -16.96
N ASN A 149 -3.17 -0.03 -17.07
CA ASN A 149 -4.42 -0.78 -17.21
C ASN A 149 -4.66 -1.68 -15.98
N LEU A 150 -4.22 -1.23 -14.81
CA LEU A 150 -4.44 -1.96 -13.56
C LEU A 150 -5.89 -1.79 -13.09
N TRP A 151 -6.40 -2.81 -12.41
CA TRP A 151 -7.70 -2.72 -11.76
C TRP A 151 -7.58 -1.90 -10.48
N LEU A 152 -8.43 -0.89 -10.35
CA LEU A 152 -8.53 -0.11 -9.12
C LEU A 152 -8.99 -1.00 -7.96
N LEU A 153 -8.20 -1.01 -6.91
CA LEU A 153 -8.51 -1.62 -5.63
C LEU A 153 -9.55 -0.78 -4.90
N SER A 154 -10.31 -1.44 -4.02
CA SER A 154 -11.30 -0.76 -3.19
C SER A 154 -10.69 0.35 -2.34
N GLY A 155 -9.43 0.20 -1.90
CA GLY A 155 -8.70 1.22 -1.14
C GLY A 155 -8.54 2.53 -1.89
N SER A 156 -8.07 2.48 -3.14
CA SER A 156 -7.91 3.65 -4.02
C SER A 156 -9.25 4.34 -4.31
N ILE A 157 -10.31 3.56 -4.56
CA ILE A 157 -11.66 4.10 -4.78
C ILE A 157 -12.17 4.81 -3.53
N ILE A 158 -12.06 4.16 -2.35
CA ILE A 158 -12.52 4.74 -1.08
C ILE A 158 -11.72 6.00 -0.76
N GLY A 159 -10.40 5.97 -0.94
CA GLY A 159 -9.53 7.12 -0.71
C GLY A 159 -9.86 8.30 -1.62
N ALA A 160 -10.07 8.06 -2.92
CA ALA A 160 -10.49 9.09 -3.86
C ALA A 160 -11.86 9.70 -3.48
N LEU A 161 -12.82 8.88 -3.06
CA LEU A 161 -14.10 9.38 -2.55
C LEU A 161 -13.91 10.29 -1.33
N PHE A 162 -13.05 9.92 -0.38
CA PHE A 162 -12.74 10.79 0.75
C PHE A 162 -12.11 12.11 0.32
N VAL A 163 -11.14 12.10 -0.59
CA VAL A 163 -10.54 13.33 -1.13
C VAL A 163 -11.62 14.22 -1.76
N LEU A 164 -12.55 13.67 -2.55
CA LEU A 164 -13.65 14.43 -3.14
C LEU A 164 -14.52 15.09 -2.06
N ARG A 165 -14.88 14.35 -1.00
CA ARG A 165 -15.67 14.88 0.12
C ARG A 165 -14.97 16.03 0.85
N GLU A 166 -13.68 15.87 1.14
CA GLU A 166 -12.91 16.91 1.85
C GLU A 166 -12.62 18.13 0.96
N THR A 167 -12.56 17.93 -0.37
CA THR A 167 -12.30 19.01 -1.34
C THR A 167 -13.53 19.86 -1.62
N TYR A 168 -14.72 19.26 -1.65
CA TYR A 168 -15.96 19.92 -2.03
C TYR A 168 -16.98 19.93 -0.89
N GLU A 169 -17.24 21.11 -0.31
CA GLU A 169 -18.08 21.29 0.89
C GLU A 169 -19.52 20.77 0.76
N ASP A 170 -20.06 20.65 -0.45
CA ASP A 170 -21.44 20.20 -0.71
C ASP A 170 -21.54 18.76 -1.25
N VAL A 171 -20.44 17.99 -1.19
CA VAL A 171 -20.38 16.60 -1.63
C VAL A 171 -20.34 15.66 -0.43
N GLY A 172 -21.31 14.74 -0.39
CA GLY A 172 -21.28 13.56 0.47
C GLY A 172 -20.84 12.33 -0.33
N ILE A 173 -20.40 11.28 0.36
CA ILE A 173 -20.00 10.03 -0.28
C ILE A 173 -20.71 8.83 0.35
N ILE A 174 -20.82 7.75 -0.42
CA ILE A 174 -21.31 6.46 0.04
C ILE A 174 -20.25 5.40 -0.23
N ASN A 175 -19.96 4.59 0.79
CA ASN A 175 -19.01 3.48 0.70
C ASN A 175 -19.38 2.54 -0.48
N PRO A 176 -18.41 2.11 -1.30
CA PRO A 176 -18.66 1.20 -2.43
C PRO A 176 -19.40 -0.11 -2.08
N ARG A 177 -19.28 -0.57 -0.84
CA ARG A 177 -19.96 -1.76 -0.29
C ARG A 177 -21.40 -1.49 0.13
N PHE A 178 -21.95 -0.31 -0.13
CA PHE A 178 -23.31 0.05 0.26
C PHE A 178 -24.35 -0.95 -0.26
N LEU A 179 -24.15 -1.50 -1.46
CA LEU A 179 -25.06 -2.50 -2.02
C LEU A 179 -24.87 -3.90 -1.42
N ASP A 180 -23.71 -4.20 -0.80
CA ASP A 180 -23.42 -5.48 -0.15
C ASP A 180 -24.30 -5.71 1.10
N PHE A 181 -24.88 -4.66 1.68
CA PHE A 181 -25.71 -4.77 2.87
C PHE A 181 -27.16 -5.14 2.51
N ASP A 182 -27.73 -6.12 3.21
CA ASP A 182 -29.07 -6.63 2.92
C ASP A 182 -30.19 -5.70 3.43
N THR A 183 -29.97 -5.01 4.56
CA THR A 183 -31.03 -4.21 5.21
C THR A 183 -30.92 -2.73 4.94
N MET A 184 -32.06 -2.05 4.84
CA MET A 184 -32.12 -0.61 4.65
C MET A 184 -31.54 0.15 5.85
N GLU A 185 -31.65 -0.40 7.06
CA GLU A 185 -31.06 0.17 8.27
C GLU A 185 -29.53 0.16 8.20
N GLN A 186 -28.92 -0.94 7.75
CA GLN A 186 -27.47 -1.04 7.58
C GLN A 186 -26.97 -0.07 6.51
N ARG A 187 -27.62 -0.08 5.35
CA ARG A 187 -27.35 0.86 4.25
C ARG A 187 -27.42 2.30 4.71
N SER A 188 -28.51 2.67 5.37
CA SER A 188 -28.70 4.01 5.92
C SER A 188 -27.58 4.37 6.90
N ARG A 189 -27.28 3.50 7.87
CA ARG A 189 -26.22 3.75 8.86
C ARG A 189 -24.86 4.01 8.21
N ILE A 190 -24.50 3.22 7.20
CA ILE A 190 -23.23 3.40 6.47
C ILE A 190 -23.26 4.69 5.66
N ALA A 191 -24.33 4.99 4.92
CA ALA A 191 -24.42 6.26 4.19
C ALA A 191 -24.25 7.47 5.13
N ARG A 192 -24.85 7.44 6.33
CA ARG A 192 -24.67 8.52 7.32
C ARG A 192 -23.24 8.60 7.85
N SER A 193 -22.58 7.48 8.14
CA SER A 193 -21.22 7.51 8.68
C SER A 193 -20.19 8.08 7.69
N TYR A 194 -20.55 8.18 6.41
CA TYR A 194 -19.72 8.73 5.35
C TYR A 194 -20.10 10.16 4.94
N GLY A 195 -21.08 10.76 5.62
CA GLY A 195 -21.51 12.14 5.43
C GLY A 195 -22.52 12.33 4.29
N ALA A 196 -23.09 11.26 3.75
CA ALA A 196 -24.07 11.36 2.64
C ALA A 196 -25.35 12.12 3.00
N VAL A 197 -25.64 12.32 4.29
CA VAL A 197 -26.83 13.01 4.79
C VAL A 197 -26.50 14.25 5.62
N ASP A 198 -25.24 14.69 5.61
CA ASP A 198 -24.81 15.80 6.44
C ASP A 198 -25.50 17.10 5.98
N PRO A 199 -25.90 17.99 6.91
CA PRO A 199 -26.53 19.25 6.54
C PRO A 199 -25.63 20.07 5.62
N GLY A 200 -26.13 20.43 4.43
CA GLY A 200 -25.38 21.21 3.44
C GLY A 200 -24.91 20.40 2.23
N VAL A 201 -24.91 19.07 2.32
CA VAL A 201 -24.64 18.20 1.17
C VAL A 201 -25.75 18.35 0.12
N LYS A 202 -25.33 18.65 -1.12
CA LYS A 202 -26.21 18.78 -2.29
C LYS A 202 -26.03 17.65 -3.28
N ARG A 203 -24.90 16.95 -3.25
CA ARG A 203 -24.55 15.86 -4.17
C ARG A 203 -23.99 14.68 -3.40
N VAL A 204 -24.33 13.46 -3.81
CA VAL A 204 -23.79 12.24 -3.21
C VAL A 204 -23.12 11.42 -4.29
N ILE A 205 -21.87 11.02 -4.05
CA ILE A 205 -21.07 10.23 -5.00
C ILE A 205 -20.82 8.84 -4.41
N SER A 206 -20.91 7.83 -5.26
CA SER A 206 -20.53 6.46 -4.92
C SER A 206 -20.02 5.73 -6.16
N VAL A 207 -19.24 4.69 -5.94
CA VAL A 207 -18.74 3.80 -6.99
C VAL A 207 -19.25 2.41 -6.65
N VAL A 208 -19.78 1.71 -7.64
CA VAL A 208 -20.39 0.39 -7.46
C VAL A 208 -19.65 -0.61 -8.34
N ASN A 209 -19.27 -1.74 -7.77
CA ASN A 209 -18.80 -2.86 -8.57
C ASN A 209 -20.00 -3.62 -9.13
N LEU A 210 -20.15 -3.64 -10.46
CA LEU A 210 -21.28 -4.26 -11.16
C LEU A 210 -21.12 -5.77 -11.41
N GLN A 211 -19.98 -6.36 -11.03
CA GLN A 211 -19.74 -7.80 -11.23
C GLN A 211 -20.32 -8.70 -10.13
N HIS A 212 -21.32 -8.20 -9.38
CA HIS A 212 -22.11 -8.98 -8.42
C HIS A 212 -23.50 -9.30 -8.95
#